data_AF-A0AAW0ICU2-F1
#
_entry.id   AF-A0AAW0ICU2-F1
#
_cell.length_a   1.000
_cell.length_b   1.000
_cell.length_c   1.000
_cell.angle_alpha   90.00
_cell.angle_beta   90.00
_cell.angle_gamma   90.00
#
_symmetry.space_group_name_H-M   'P 1'
#
loop_
_entity.id
_entity.type
_entity.pdbx_description
1 polymer ?
#
loop_
_entity_poly.entity_id
_entity_poly.type
_entity_poly.pdbx_seq_one_letter_code
_entity_poly.pdbx_strand_id
1 'polypeptide(L)'
;MRMLLQGKFWVVVLIIIGVVGANLYYFLFYSSAGANLYSIEGLPYRILLDTDVDTDDLLGLLYLLKLNRSEFNVEAITINANGWSDAGHAVNQIYDILYMMDRDDIAVGVGGNGGILENGTILPNVGGYLPLIEQGYTTAGHCRYRQANPVGRGGRLDLDANFGIRKAFLPQGRRNYNPLWQPTAQQVMIDRISAGPITVLLIGTCTNFAIFLMSNPHLMKNIKHIYIMGGGVRTKNPTGNLFTDFASNPYAESNIFGDPFAAYQVFHSGIPITLIPLDATNSIPISKNFFNTFEQSQNTYEAQYCFQSLKAARDASQLG
;
A
#
# COMPACT_ATOMS: atom_id res chain seq x y z
N MET A 1 -21.32 -4.89 31.18
CA MET A 1 -20.25 -4.01 31.70
C MET A 1 -19.31 -3.72 30.52
N ARG A 2 -19.65 -2.86 29.54
CA ARG A 2 -19.72 -1.39 29.59
C ARG A 2 -18.58 -0.78 30.40
N MET A 3 -17.49 -0.37 29.73
CA MET A 3 -16.73 0.87 29.92
C MET A 3 -15.52 0.86 28.96
N LEU A 4 -15.60 1.67 27.90
CA LEU A 4 -14.76 2.86 27.68
C LEU A 4 -13.47 2.58 26.89
N LEU A 5 -13.61 2.48 25.57
CA LEU A 5 -12.58 2.97 24.64
C LEU A 5 -13.24 4.05 23.76
N GLN A 6 -13.43 5.21 24.39
CA GLN A 6 -13.68 6.45 23.68
C GLN A 6 -12.43 6.79 22.87
N GLY A 7 -12.62 6.98 21.57
CA GLY A 7 -12.00 8.03 20.77
C GLY A 7 -10.48 8.02 20.62
N LYS A 8 -10.04 7.94 19.36
CA LYS A 8 -8.71 8.31 18.83
C LYS A 8 -7.68 7.17 18.78
N PHE A 9 -7.87 6.26 17.84
CA PHE A 9 -6.77 5.45 17.27
C PHE A 9 -6.92 5.17 15.76
N TRP A 10 -7.82 5.87 15.06
CA TRP A 10 -8.35 5.36 13.81
C TRP A 10 -8.38 6.42 12.73
N VAL A 11 -7.43 6.45 11.80
CA VAL A 11 -7.47 7.52 10.78
C VAL A 11 -6.86 7.17 9.43
N VAL A 12 -5.84 6.30 9.24
CA VAL A 12 -5.38 6.05 7.85
C VAL A 12 -6.44 5.29 7.06
N VAL A 13 -6.99 4.21 7.64
CA VAL A 13 -8.14 3.51 7.04
C VAL A 13 -9.49 4.10 7.47
N LEU A 14 -9.58 4.84 8.59
CA LEU A 14 -10.81 5.57 8.94
C LEU A 14 -11.00 6.89 8.17
N ILE A 15 -9.96 7.48 7.56
CA ILE A 15 -10.11 8.52 6.54
C ILE A 15 -10.65 7.89 5.27
N ILE A 16 -10.11 6.74 4.86
CA ILE A 16 -10.57 5.99 3.69
C ILE A 16 -12.05 5.57 3.88
N ILE A 17 -12.40 4.99 5.04
CA ILE A 17 -13.77 4.55 5.36
C ILE A 17 -14.68 5.72 5.76
N GLY A 18 -14.18 6.74 6.45
CA GLY A 18 -14.96 7.90 6.90
C GLY A 18 -15.39 8.84 5.77
N VAL A 19 -14.57 8.97 4.71
CA VAL A 19 -14.94 9.67 3.47
C VAL A 19 -15.95 8.86 2.66
N VAL A 20 -15.84 7.53 2.63
CA VAL A 20 -16.84 6.63 2.03
C VAL A 20 -18.17 6.67 2.79
N GLY A 21 -18.15 6.64 4.13
CA GLY A 21 -19.33 6.65 5.00
C GLY A 21 -20.07 7.98 5.06
N ALA A 22 -19.37 9.12 4.94
CA ALA A 22 -20.00 10.45 4.93
C ALA A 22 -20.88 10.69 3.69
N ASN A 23 -20.54 10.09 2.54
CA ASN A 23 -21.37 10.17 1.33
C ASN A 23 -22.67 9.35 1.44
N LEU A 24 -22.69 8.31 2.29
CA LEU A 24 -23.89 7.49 2.55
C LEU A 24 -24.93 8.25 3.41
N TYR A 25 -24.48 9.07 4.36
CA TYR A 25 -25.36 9.88 5.21
C TYR A 25 -26.08 10.99 4.45
N TYR A 26 -25.45 11.56 3.41
CA TYR A 26 -26.07 12.58 2.57
C TYR A 26 -27.15 12.00 1.65
N PHE A 27 -27.03 10.74 1.24
CA PHE A 27 -28.00 10.06 0.37
C PHE A 27 -29.24 9.58 1.14
N LEU A 28 -29.08 9.20 2.41
CA LEU A 28 -30.19 8.71 3.25
C LEU A 28 -31.16 9.81 3.69
N PHE A 29 -30.73 11.08 3.76
CA PHE A 29 -31.59 12.19 4.19
C PHE A 29 -32.51 12.76 3.10
N TYR A 30 -32.31 12.40 1.83
CA TYR A 30 -33.15 12.87 0.72
C TYR A 30 -34.23 11.89 0.26
N SER A 31 -34.37 10.72 0.90
CA SER A 31 -35.31 9.66 0.49
C SER A 31 -36.52 9.49 1.43
N SER A 32 -36.83 10.46 2.28
CA SER A 32 -37.99 10.41 3.17
C SER A 32 -39.32 10.73 2.46
N ALA A 33 -39.69 9.90 1.48
CA ALA A 33 -41.06 9.79 1.00
C ALA A 33 -41.34 8.35 0.56
N GLY A 34 -41.85 7.56 1.52
CA GLY A 34 -42.63 6.33 1.35
C GLY A 34 -42.31 5.39 0.18
N ALA A 35 -41.51 4.36 0.44
CA ALA A 35 -41.59 3.07 -0.25
C ALA A 35 -41.01 1.96 0.64
N ASN A 36 -41.62 0.78 0.59
CA ASN A 36 -41.27 -0.41 1.36
C ASN A 36 -39.75 -0.66 1.41
N LEU A 37 -39.22 -0.83 2.63
CA LEU A 37 -37.83 -1.21 2.90
C LEU A 37 -37.60 -2.66 2.49
N TYR A 38 -37.26 -2.88 1.23
CA TYR A 38 -36.40 -4.00 0.85
C TYR A 38 -34.99 -3.64 1.34
N SER A 39 -34.44 -4.45 2.24
CA SER A 39 -33.01 -4.37 2.56
C SER A 39 -32.24 -4.81 1.31
N ILE A 40 -31.88 -3.85 0.46
CA ILE A 40 -30.82 -4.06 -0.52
C ILE A 40 -29.54 -4.08 0.31
N GLU A 41 -29.08 -5.27 0.71
CA GLU A 41 -27.69 -5.42 1.14
C GLU A 41 -26.82 -4.94 -0.03
N GLY A 42 -26.24 -3.75 0.11
CA GLY A 42 -25.38 -3.19 -0.92
C GLY A 42 -24.20 -4.12 -1.18
N LEU A 43 -23.82 -4.28 -2.45
CA LEU A 43 -22.60 -5.02 -2.79
C LEU A 43 -21.41 -4.44 -2.01
N PRO A 44 -20.49 -5.28 -1.52
CA PRO A 44 -19.34 -4.82 -0.74
C PRO A 44 -18.49 -3.84 -1.55
N TYR A 45 -17.84 -2.91 -0.85
CA TYR A 45 -16.83 -2.05 -1.43
C TYR A 45 -15.64 -2.91 -1.87
N ARG A 46 -15.52 -3.10 -3.18
CA ARG A 46 -14.40 -3.81 -3.80
C ARG A 46 -13.15 -2.95 -3.69
N ILE A 47 -12.06 -3.54 -3.22
CA ILE A 47 -10.79 -2.87 -2.95
C ILE A 47 -9.67 -3.57 -3.73
N LEU A 48 -8.87 -2.76 -4.42
CA LEU A 48 -7.55 -3.13 -4.93
C LEU A 48 -6.50 -2.34 -4.14
N LEU A 49 -5.53 -3.03 -3.56
CA LEU A 49 -4.42 -2.45 -2.82
C LEU A 49 -3.14 -2.51 -3.67
N ASP A 50 -2.46 -1.39 -3.89
CA ASP A 50 -1.11 -1.34 -4.45
C ASP A 50 -0.12 -0.89 -3.36
N THR A 51 0.89 -1.71 -3.09
CA THR A 51 1.74 -1.60 -1.88
C THR A 51 3.18 -1.97 -2.19
N ASP A 52 4.15 -1.35 -1.51
CA ASP A 52 5.56 -1.74 -1.54
C ASP A 52 5.99 -2.61 -0.34
N VAL A 53 5.02 -3.20 0.38
CA VAL A 53 5.21 -4.31 1.34
C VAL A 53 6.23 -3.98 2.44
N ASP A 54 6.30 -2.71 2.86
CA ASP A 54 7.07 -2.32 4.05
C ASP A 54 6.26 -2.58 5.34
N THR A 55 6.89 -2.39 6.49
CA THR A 55 6.34 -2.69 7.81
C THR A 55 4.99 -2.01 8.04
N ASP A 56 4.84 -0.75 7.64
CA ASP A 56 3.60 0.01 7.75
C ASP A 56 2.53 -0.46 6.76
N ASP A 57 2.89 -0.82 5.53
CA ASP A 57 1.97 -1.46 4.58
C ASP A 57 1.36 -2.74 5.13
N LEU A 58 2.19 -3.57 5.77
CA LEU A 58 1.77 -4.87 6.29
C LEU A 58 0.77 -4.72 7.45
N LEU A 59 0.96 -3.70 8.30
CA LEU A 59 -0.03 -3.34 9.32
C LEU A 59 -1.33 -2.85 8.68
N GLY A 60 -1.24 -2.04 7.62
CA GLY A 60 -2.38 -1.58 6.84
C GLY A 60 -3.15 -2.74 6.19
N LEU A 61 -2.43 -3.69 5.59
CA LEU A 61 -2.99 -4.88 4.98
C LEU A 61 -3.70 -5.75 6.03
N LEU A 62 -3.06 -6.06 7.15
CA LEU A 62 -3.70 -6.85 8.22
C LEU A 62 -4.97 -6.20 8.73
N TYR A 63 -4.99 -4.86 8.84
CA TYR A 63 -6.20 -4.13 9.16
C TYR A 63 -7.30 -4.34 8.11
N LEU A 64 -6.98 -4.16 6.82
CA LEU A 64 -7.92 -4.36 5.72
C LEU A 64 -8.48 -5.79 5.68
N LEU A 65 -7.64 -6.80 5.93
CA LEU A 65 -8.04 -8.21 5.94
C LEU A 65 -8.94 -8.59 7.13
N LYS A 66 -8.93 -7.79 8.20
CA LYS A 66 -9.80 -7.96 9.38
C LYS A 66 -11.14 -7.22 9.26
N LEU A 67 -11.32 -6.35 8.26
CA LEU A 67 -12.59 -5.68 8.03
C LEU A 67 -13.71 -6.67 7.68
N ASN A 68 -14.95 -6.27 7.93
CA ASN A 68 -16.11 -7.09 7.59
C ASN A 68 -16.21 -7.26 6.06
N ARG A 69 -16.05 -8.49 5.59
CA ARG A 69 -16.03 -8.84 4.16
C ARG A 69 -17.33 -8.51 3.43
N SER A 70 -18.45 -8.48 4.15
CA SER A 70 -19.76 -8.10 3.60
C SER A 70 -19.86 -6.60 3.30
N GLU A 71 -18.96 -5.80 3.86
CA GLU A 71 -18.90 -4.35 3.66
C GLU A 71 -17.67 -3.95 2.84
N PHE A 72 -16.50 -4.54 3.11
CA PHE A 72 -15.22 -4.25 2.44
C PHE A 72 -14.58 -5.54 1.94
N ASN A 73 -14.42 -5.65 0.62
CA ASN A 73 -13.84 -6.83 -0.02
C ASN A 73 -12.53 -6.48 -0.72
N VAL A 74 -11.40 -6.81 -0.10
CA VAL A 74 -10.09 -6.77 -0.77
C VAL A 74 -10.03 -7.94 -1.75
N GLU A 75 -9.94 -7.63 -3.05
CA GLU A 75 -9.95 -8.63 -4.13
C GLU A 75 -8.60 -8.80 -4.82
N ALA A 76 -7.75 -7.77 -4.71
CA ALA A 76 -6.41 -7.80 -5.26
C ALA A 76 -5.42 -7.01 -4.41
N ILE A 77 -4.19 -7.51 -4.43
CA ILE A 77 -2.99 -6.85 -3.92
C ILE A 77 -1.99 -6.82 -5.07
N THR A 78 -1.55 -5.64 -5.46
CA THR A 78 -0.44 -5.46 -6.39
C THR A 78 0.77 -4.94 -5.66
N ILE A 79 1.92 -5.54 -5.97
CA ILE A 79 3.17 -5.27 -5.28
C ILE A 79 4.00 -4.34 -6.14
N ASN A 80 4.45 -3.26 -5.54
CA ASN A 80 5.38 -2.36 -6.15
C ASN A 80 6.81 -2.72 -5.74
N ALA A 81 7.49 -3.48 -6.60
CA ALA A 81 8.85 -3.93 -6.36
C ALA A 81 9.91 -2.92 -6.80
N ASN A 82 9.54 -1.67 -7.11
CA ASN A 82 10.49 -0.66 -7.57
C ASN A 82 10.92 0.36 -6.49
N GLY A 83 10.55 0.10 -5.23
CA GLY A 83 10.89 0.95 -4.08
C GLY A 83 11.63 0.17 -2.99
N TRP A 84 11.02 0.11 -1.81
CA TRP A 84 11.53 -0.59 -0.62
C TRP A 84 11.06 -2.04 -0.56
N SER A 85 11.15 -2.76 -1.69
CA SER A 85 10.80 -4.18 -1.71
C SER A 85 11.48 -4.93 -2.85
N ASP A 86 11.87 -6.17 -2.56
CA ASP A 86 12.24 -7.16 -3.58
C ASP A 86 11.01 -7.99 -3.98
N ALA A 87 10.79 -8.17 -5.28
CA ALA A 87 9.65 -8.93 -5.79
C ALA A 87 9.54 -10.35 -5.22
N GLY A 88 10.66 -11.06 -5.09
CA GLY A 88 10.64 -12.43 -4.59
C GLY A 88 10.30 -12.50 -3.11
N HIS A 89 10.91 -11.62 -2.30
CA HIS A 89 10.58 -11.51 -0.89
C HIS A 89 9.12 -11.07 -0.69
N ALA A 90 8.72 -9.96 -1.30
CA ALA A 90 7.44 -9.31 -1.10
C ALA A 90 6.26 -10.22 -1.50
N VAL A 91 6.33 -10.87 -2.66
CA VAL A 91 5.27 -11.79 -3.11
C VAL A 91 5.08 -12.93 -2.12
N ASN A 92 6.17 -13.54 -1.69
CA ASN A 92 6.08 -14.64 -0.76
C ASN A 92 5.58 -14.18 0.62
N GLN A 93 5.93 -12.96 1.07
CA GLN A 93 5.42 -12.39 2.31
C GLN A 93 3.91 -12.17 2.27
N ILE A 94 3.42 -11.58 1.17
CA ILE A 94 1.99 -11.40 0.95
C ILE A 94 1.27 -12.75 0.94
N TYR A 95 1.77 -13.76 0.21
CA TYR A 95 1.12 -15.08 0.20
C TYR A 95 1.10 -15.74 1.56
N ASP A 96 2.16 -15.64 2.36
CA ASP A 96 2.17 -16.24 3.70
C ASP A 96 1.21 -15.52 4.66
N ILE A 97 1.07 -14.19 4.52
CA ILE A 97 0.04 -13.42 5.26
C ILE A 97 -1.37 -13.83 4.81
N LEU A 98 -1.61 -13.94 3.50
CA LEU A 98 -2.92 -14.39 3.00
C LEU A 98 -3.25 -15.81 3.44
N TYR A 99 -2.26 -16.70 3.47
CA TYR A 99 -2.41 -18.05 3.99
C TYR A 99 -2.74 -18.05 5.49
N MET A 100 -2.01 -17.25 6.28
CA MET A 100 -2.30 -17.05 7.72
C MET A 100 -3.72 -16.51 7.95
N MET A 101 -4.21 -15.66 7.06
CA MET A 101 -5.51 -14.98 7.16
C MET A 101 -6.67 -15.76 6.53
N ASP A 102 -6.42 -16.93 5.96
CA ASP A 102 -7.38 -17.71 5.17
C ASP A 102 -8.03 -16.85 4.06
N ARG A 103 -7.16 -16.22 3.26
CA ARG A 103 -7.49 -15.27 2.18
C ARG A 103 -6.85 -15.65 0.84
N ASP A 104 -6.89 -16.93 0.52
CA ASP A 104 -6.41 -17.47 -0.75
C ASP A 104 -7.21 -17.01 -1.98
N ASP A 105 -8.35 -16.34 -1.75
CA ASP A 105 -9.24 -15.73 -2.75
C ASP A 105 -8.69 -14.43 -3.36
N ILE A 106 -7.74 -13.77 -2.70
CA ILE A 106 -7.17 -12.50 -3.14
C ILE A 106 -6.14 -12.74 -4.25
N ALA A 107 -6.30 -12.03 -5.38
CA ALA A 107 -5.32 -12.07 -6.46
C ALA A 107 -4.08 -11.25 -6.08
N VAL A 108 -2.88 -11.79 -6.34
CA VAL A 108 -1.61 -11.09 -6.08
C VAL A 108 -0.89 -10.87 -7.40
N GLY A 109 -0.59 -9.60 -7.71
CA GLY A 109 0.14 -9.20 -8.90
C GLY A 109 1.47 -8.55 -8.54
N VAL A 110 2.53 -8.78 -9.30
CA VAL A 110 3.84 -8.16 -9.04
C VAL A 110 4.22 -7.15 -10.14
N GLY A 111 4.63 -5.96 -9.72
CA GLY A 111 5.20 -4.91 -10.55
C GLY A 111 6.70 -5.12 -10.77
N GLY A 112 7.29 -4.39 -11.71
CA GLY A 112 8.68 -4.62 -12.08
C GLY A 112 9.66 -4.27 -10.98
N ASN A 113 10.52 -5.24 -10.65
CA ASN A 113 11.63 -5.07 -9.72
C ASN A 113 12.91 -4.64 -10.45
N GLY A 114 12.91 -4.67 -11.78
CA GLY A 114 13.93 -3.97 -12.54
C GLY A 114 15.38 -4.36 -12.24
N GLY A 115 15.62 -5.61 -11.81
CA GLY A 115 16.74 -6.06 -10.97
C GLY A 115 18.05 -5.28 -11.14
N ILE A 116 18.70 -4.96 -10.02
CA ILE A 116 19.86 -4.06 -10.01
C ILE A 116 21.16 -4.86 -9.90
N LEU A 117 22.00 -4.78 -10.93
CA LEU A 117 23.34 -5.37 -10.93
C LEU A 117 24.26 -4.63 -9.94
N GLU A 118 25.33 -5.28 -9.52
CA GLU A 118 26.33 -4.70 -8.59
C GLU A 118 26.91 -3.36 -9.09
N ASN A 119 26.97 -3.17 -10.40
CA ASN A 119 27.42 -1.92 -11.03
C ASN A 119 26.31 -0.84 -11.14
N GLY A 120 25.16 -1.04 -10.51
CA GLY A 120 24.02 -0.13 -10.53
C GLY A 120 23.16 -0.18 -11.79
N THR A 121 23.44 -1.10 -12.72
CA THR A 121 22.62 -1.29 -13.94
C THR A 121 21.27 -1.87 -13.59
N ILE A 122 20.23 -1.31 -14.19
CA ILE A 122 18.83 -1.66 -13.98
C ILE A 122 18.36 -2.59 -15.11
N LEU A 123 17.84 -3.78 -14.76
CA LEU A 123 17.38 -4.78 -15.72
C LEU A 123 15.86 -4.70 -15.92
N PRO A 124 15.36 -4.25 -17.09
CA PRO A 124 13.94 -3.88 -17.26
C PRO A 124 12.93 -5.02 -17.19
N ASN A 125 13.35 -6.29 -17.25
CA ASN A 125 12.47 -7.43 -17.53
C ASN A 125 12.29 -8.41 -16.36
N VAL A 126 12.71 -8.07 -15.14
CA VAL A 126 12.54 -8.95 -13.97
C VAL A 126 11.31 -8.51 -13.17
N GLY A 127 10.26 -9.34 -13.20
CA GLY A 127 9.06 -9.17 -12.37
C GLY A 127 8.03 -8.15 -12.86
N GLY A 128 8.15 -7.59 -14.07
CA GLY A 128 7.19 -6.62 -14.61
C GLY A 128 7.85 -5.33 -15.10
N TYR A 129 7.12 -4.21 -15.07
CA TYR A 129 7.57 -2.91 -15.59
C TYR A 129 8.34 -2.04 -14.58
N LEU A 130 9.38 -1.36 -15.05
CA LEU A 130 10.15 -0.35 -14.30
C LEU A 130 9.32 0.90 -13.93
N PRO A 131 9.80 1.75 -12.99
CA PRO A 131 9.34 3.14 -12.88
C PRO A 131 9.29 3.83 -14.24
N LEU A 132 8.25 4.64 -14.49
CA LEU A 132 8.07 5.36 -15.76
C LEU A 132 9.26 6.28 -16.06
N ILE A 133 9.85 6.87 -15.01
CA ILE A 133 11.05 7.69 -15.15
C ILE A 133 12.27 6.90 -15.64
N GLU A 134 12.42 5.64 -15.23
CA GLU A 134 13.53 4.79 -15.65
C GLU A 134 13.35 4.27 -17.08
N GLN A 135 12.12 4.26 -17.58
CA GLN A 135 11.80 3.87 -18.95
C GLN A 135 12.00 5.01 -19.97
N GLY A 136 12.37 6.22 -19.52
CA GLY A 136 12.59 7.37 -20.42
C GLY A 136 11.31 8.04 -20.92
N TYR A 137 10.14 7.73 -20.35
CA TYR A 137 8.85 8.33 -20.73
C TYR A 137 8.61 9.72 -20.12
N THR A 138 9.64 10.40 -19.60
CA THR A 138 9.50 11.65 -18.83
C THR A 138 10.41 12.75 -19.35
N THR A 139 10.03 14.00 -19.09
CA THR A 139 10.84 15.19 -19.39
C THR A 139 11.96 15.43 -18.38
N ALA A 140 12.02 14.66 -17.28
CA ALA A 140 12.98 14.82 -16.19
C ALA A 140 14.36 14.18 -16.49
N GLY A 141 14.56 13.62 -17.68
CA GLY A 141 15.84 13.03 -18.09
C GLY A 141 16.15 11.70 -17.39
N HIS A 142 17.43 11.35 -17.27
CA HIS A 142 17.91 10.05 -16.75
C HIS A 142 17.94 9.95 -15.21
N CYS A 143 17.12 10.72 -14.48
CA CYS A 143 17.05 10.62 -13.02
C CYS A 143 16.51 9.25 -12.59
N ARG A 144 17.27 8.51 -11.78
CA ARG A 144 16.92 7.17 -11.30
C ARG A 144 16.62 7.20 -9.80
N TYR A 145 15.41 7.64 -9.43
CA TYR A 145 15.02 7.80 -8.03
C TYR A 145 15.14 6.52 -7.19
N ARG A 146 14.94 5.34 -7.80
CA ARG A 146 15.15 4.06 -7.13
C ARG A 146 16.59 3.82 -6.69
N GLN A 147 17.57 4.42 -7.37
CA GLN A 147 18.97 4.36 -6.96
C GLN A 147 19.27 5.27 -5.76
N ALA A 148 18.32 6.12 -5.34
CA ALA A 148 18.47 6.91 -4.13
C ALA A 148 18.39 6.06 -2.86
N ASN A 149 17.70 4.90 -2.90
CA ASN A 149 17.70 3.95 -1.80
C ASN A 149 19.09 3.32 -1.68
N PRO A 150 19.85 3.60 -0.59
CA PRO A 150 21.21 3.11 -0.45
C PRO A 150 21.21 1.58 -0.42
N VAL A 151 22.29 0.95 -0.89
CA VAL A 151 22.40 -0.52 -0.81
C VAL A 151 22.63 -0.97 0.64
N GLY A 152 23.28 -0.15 1.47
CA GLY A 152 23.70 -0.48 2.83
C GLY A 152 22.60 -0.51 3.90
N ARG A 153 23.04 -0.46 5.17
CA ARG A 153 22.18 -0.29 6.36
C ARG A 153 21.34 0.98 6.22
N GLY A 154 20.07 0.94 6.62
CA GLY A 154 19.09 2.00 6.38
C GLY A 154 18.64 2.06 4.92
N GLY A 155 18.77 0.96 4.17
CA GLY A 155 18.63 0.88 2.73
C GLY A 155 18.13 -0.49 2.28
N ARG A 156 18.55 -0.95 1.09
CA ARG A 156 18.10 -2.24 0.53
C ARG A 156 18.48 -3.46 1.36
N LEU A 157 19.55 -3.41 2.16
CA LEU A 157 19.87 -4.51 3.07
C LEU A 157 18.88 -4.60 4.25
N ASP A 158 18.18 -3.52 4.59
CA ASP A 158 17.19 -3.56 5.67
C ASP A 158 15.84 -4.15 5.19
N LEU A 159 15.66 -4.36 3.88
CA LEU A 159 14.57 -5.19 3.33
C LEU A 159 14.57 -6.60 3.92
N ASP A 160 15.75 -7.08 4.31
CA ASP A 160 15.89 -8.39 4.93
C ASP A 160 15.27 -8.43 6.35
N ALA A 161 14.93 -7.30 6.97
CA ALA A 161 14.25 -7.29 8.27
C ALA A 161 12.86 -7.94 8.16
N ASN A 162 12.08 -7.54 7.16
CA ASN A 162 10.79 -8.16 6.84
C ASN A 162 10.97 -9.61 6.37
N PHE A 163 12.06 -9.91 5.66
CA PHE A 163 12.39 -11.28 5.26
C PHE A 163 12.66 -12.19 6.46
N GLY A 164 13.43 -11.70 7.44
CA GLY A 164 13.75 -12.41 8.68
C GLY A 164 12.50 -12.71 9.50
N ILE A 165 11.63 -11.70 9.70
CA ILE A 165 10.36 -11.88 10.41
C ILE A 165 9.48 -12.89 9.67
N ARG A 166 9.32 -12.75 8.35
CA ARG A 166 8.57 -13.70 7.53
C ARG A 166 9.07 -15.12 7.73
N LYS A 167 10.37 -15.37 7.55
CA LYS A 167 10.95 -16.71 7.63
C LYS A 167 10.86 -17.33 9.02
N ALA A 168 10.95 -16.51 10.07
CA ALA A 168 10.90 -16.98 11.45
C ALA A 168 9.47 -17.22 11.94
N PHE A 169 8.50 -16.43 11.46
CA PHE A 169 7.17 -16.36 12.05
C PHE A 169 6.04 -16.83 11.14
N LEU A 170 5.99 -16.37 9.89
CA LEU A 170 4.81 -16.56 9.06
C LEU A 170 4.69 -18.01 8.58
N PRO A 171 3.49 -18.62 8.69
CA PRO A 171 3.26 -19.96 8.20
C PRO A 171 3.46 -19.97 6.68
N GLN A 172 4.33 -20.87 6.21
CA GLN A 172 4.70 -20.94 4.80
C GLN A 172 3.61 -21.73 4.05
N GLY A 173 2.90 -21.03 3.15
CA GLY A 173 1.88 -21.64 2.31
C GLY A 173 2.48 -22.49 1.18
N ARG A 174 1.63 -23.15 0.39
CA ARG A 174 2.07 -23.90 -0.81
C ARG A 174 2.43 -23.00 -2.00
N ARG A 175 2.27 -21.67 -1.88
CA ARG A 175 2.51 -20.70 -2.96
C ARG A 175 3.92 -20.14 -2.84
N ASN A 176 4.79 -20.54 -3.78
CA ASN A 176 6.12 -19.97 -3.93
C ASN A 176 6.15 -19.02 -5.13
N TYR A 177 6.86 -17.91 -5.00
CA TYR A 177 7.15 -17.02 -6.12
C TYR A 177 7.98 -17.71 -7.20
N ASN A 178 7.53 -17.60 -8.45
CA ASN A 178 8.33 -17.86 -9.64
C ASN A 178 8.12 -16.69 -10.61
N PRO A 179 9.19 -15.97 -11.03
CA PRO A 179 9.06 -14.85 -11.96
C PRO A 179 8.31 -15.17 -13.25
N LEU A 180 8.39 -16.42 -13.72
CA LEU A 180 7.75 -16.87 -14.96
C LEU A 180 6.25 -17.16 -14.81
N TRP A 181 5.77 -17.41 -13.59
CA TRP A 181 4.39 -17.82 -13.33
C TRP A 181 3.63 -16.88 -12.41
N GLN A 182 4.30 -15.88 -11.83
CA GLN A 182 3.65 -14.88 -11.01
C GLN A 182 2.88 -13.91 -11.92
N PRO A 183 1.57 -13.70 -11.69
CA PRO A 183 0.81 -12.70 -12.40
C PRO A 183 1.42 -11.31 -12.25
N THR A 184 1.44 -10.53 -13.32
CA THR A 184 1.91 -9.14 -13.26
C THR A 184 0.87 -8.26 -12.56
N ALA A 185 1.31 -7.15 -11.96
CA ALA A 185 0.41 -6.15 -11.41
C ALA A 185 -0.61 -5.68 -12.46
N GLN A 186 -0.18 -5.52 -13.72
CA GLN A 186 -1.05 -5.13 -14.83
C GLN A 186 -2.14 -6.17 -15.10
N GLN A 187 -1.79 -7.45 -15.15
CA GLN A 187 -2.75 -8.54 -15.36
C GLN A 187 -3.83 -8.54 -14.26
N VAL A 188 -3.40 -8.46 -13.00
CA VAL A 188 -4.33 -8.43 -11.85
C VAL A 188 -5.21 -7.18 -11.85
N MET A 189 -4.65 -6.01 -12.16
CA MET A 189 -5.42 -4.77 -12.28
C MET A 189 -6.45 -4.86 -13.40
N ILE A 190 -6.08 -5.33 -14.60
CA ILE A 190 -7.01 -5.52 -15.72
C ILE A 190 -8.14 -6.47 -15.33
N ASP A 191 -7.83 -7.63 -14.77
CA ASP A 191 -8.81 -8.64 -14.40
C ASP A 191 -9.81 -8.11 -13.36
N ARG A 192 -9.33 -7.44 -12.30
CA ARG A 192 -10.21 -6.95 -11.22
C ARG A 192 -10.97 -5.68 -11.57
N ILE A 193 -10.34 -4.74 -12.28
CA ILE A 193 -10.98 -3.47 -12.65
C ILE A 193 -11.99 -3.70 -13.78
N SER A 194 -11.74 -4.61 -14.72
CA SER A 194 -12.72 -4.94 -15.78
C SER A 194 -13.98 -5.62 -15.24
N ALA A 195 -13.89 -6.34 -14.11
CA ALA A 195 -15.02 -7.02 -13.47
C ALA A 195 -16.05 -6.06 -12.84
N GLY A 196 -15.76 -4.76 -12.73
CA GLY A 196 -16.72 -3.74 -12.33
C GLY A 196 -16.15 -2.65 -11.43
N PRO A 197 -17.01 -1.81 -10.83
CA PRO A 197 -16.56 -0.67 -10.05
C PRO A 197 -15.71 -1.07 -8.83
N ILE A 198 -14.60 -0.37 -8.61
CA ILE A 198 -13.62 -0.70 -7.56
C ILE A 198 -12.95 0.56 -6.99
N THR A 199 -12.58 0.52 -5.71
CA THR A 199 -11.77 1.54 -5.04
C THR A 199 -10.32 1.09 -5.02
N VAL A 200 -9.41 2.00 -5.34
CA VAL A 200 -7.97 1.72 -5.40
C VAL A 200 -7.28 2.42 -4.24
N LEU A 201 -6.48 1.66 -3.49
CA LEU A 201 -5.62 2.17 -2.42
C LEU A 201 -4.18 2.07 -2.88
N LEU A 202 -3.51 3.21 -3.04
CA LEU A 202 -2.10 3.29 -3.40
C LEU A 202 -1.32 3.68 -2.15
N ILE A 203 -0.62 2.71 -1.56
CA ILE A 203 0.19 2.93 -0.35
C ILE A 203 1.70 2.73 -0.59
N GLY A 204 2.10 2.31 -1.79
CA GLY A 204 3.47 2.43 -2.30
C GLY A 204 3.60 3.46 -3.44
N THR A 205 4.68 3.38 -4.23
CA THR A 205 4.85 4.30 -5.39
C THR A 205 3.75 4.11 -6.43
N CYS A 206 3.35 5.17 -7.14
CA CYS A 206 2.19 5.13 -8.05
C CYS A 206 2.44 4.41 -9.39
N THR A 207 3.60 3.75 -9.57
CA THR A 207 4.10 3.27 -10.86
C THR A 207 3.15 2.27 -11.53
N ASN A 208 2.79 1.20 -10.82
CA ASN A 208 1.94 0.14 -11.35
C ASN A 208 0.61 0.73 -11.86
N PHE A 209 0.02 1.60 -11.06
CA PHE A 209 -1.27 2.19 -11.38
C PHE A 209 -1.18 3.22 -12.51
N ALA A 210 -0.13 4.05 -12.56
CA ALA A 210 0.08 4.97 -13.67
C ALA A 210 0.23 4.23 -15.02
N ILE A 211 1.00 3.14 -15.05
CA ILE A 211 1.13 2.29 -16.24
C ILE A 211 -0.24 1.73 -16.65
N PHE A 212 -1.04 1.28 -15.67
CA PHE A 212 -2.39 0.78 -15.91
C PHE A 212 -3.27 1.86 -16.54
N LEU A 213 -3.30 3.08 -16.00
CA LEU A 213 -4.09 4.19 -16.51
C LEU A 213 -3.68 4.56 -17.95
N MET A 214 -2.37 4.63 -18.22
CA MET A 214 -1.84 4.95 -19.54
C MET A 214 -2.17 3.87 -20.59
N SER A 215 -2.11 2.60 -20.20
CA SER A 215 -2.30 1.47 -21.12
C SER A 215 -3.78 1.06 -21.27
N ASN A 216 -4.61 1.34 -20.28
CA ASN A 216 -6.01 0.90 -20.21
C ASN A 216 -6.99 2.06 -19.94
N PRO A 217 -6.97 3.15 -20.72
CA PRO A 217 -7.81 4.33 -20.45
C PRO A 217 -9.32 4.01 -20.46
N HIS A 218 -9.74 2.99 -21.22
CA HIS A 218 -11.13 2.54 -21.30
C HIS A 218 -11.65 1.89 -20.00
N LEU A 219 -10.76 1.46 -19.10
CA LEU A 219 -11.10 0.87 -17.80
C LEU A 219 -11.18 1.90 -16.66
N MET A 220 -10.73 3.14 -16.89
CA MET A 220 -10.73 4.22 -15.87
C MET A 220 -12.12 4.49 -15.28
N LYS A 221 -13.17 4.34 -16.10
CA LYS A 221 -14.57 4.50 -15.69
C LYS A 221 -15.02 3.54 -14.59
N ASN A 222 -14.31 2.43 -14.39
CA ASN A 222 -14.61 1.46 -13.33
C ASN A 222 -13.92 1.82 -12.00
N ILE A 223 -13.07 2.85 -11.97
CA ILE A 223 -12.39 3.26 -10.74
C ILE A 223 -13.27 4.31 -10.06
N LYS A 224 -13.85 3.94 -8.91
CA LYS A 224 -14.76 4.81 -8.15
C LYS A 224 -14.01 5.93 -7.45
N HIS A 225 -12.88 5.58 -6.82
CA HIS A 225 -12.09 6.50 -6.01
C HIS A 225 -10.68 5.95 -5.86
N ILE A 226 -9.71 6.84 -5.75
CA ILE A 226 -8.31 6.50 -5.46
C ILE A 226 -7.94 7.13 -4.12
N TYR A 227 -7.41 6.33 -3.20
CA TYR A 227 -6.82 6.82 -1.96
C TYR A 227 -5.32 6.64 -2.04
N ILE A 228 -4.55 7.69 -1.77
CA ILE A 228 -3.10 7.70 -1.94
C ILE A 228 -2.46 8.06 -0.61
N MET A 229 -1.63 7.17 -0.06
CA MET A 229 -0.72 7.55 1.02
C MET A 229 0.56 8.12 0.41
N GLY A 230 0.75 9.42 0.57
CA GLY A 230 1.94 10.09 0.06
C GLY A 230 1.83 11.61 -0.02
N GLY A 231 2.96 12.24 -0.28
CA GLY A 231 3.10 13.70 -0.36
C GLY A 231 3.08 14.44 0.98
N GLY A 232 3.31 15.75 0.90
CA GLY A 232 3.15 16.71 1.99
C GLY A 232 2.55 18.00 1.43
N VAL A 233 1.50 18.53 2.06
CA VAL A 233 0.65 19.60 1.47
C VAL A 233 0.67 20.90 2.27
N ARG A 234 0.53 20.86 3.61
CA ARG A 234 0.23 22.05 4.42
C ARG A 234 1.16 22.25 5.62
N THR A 235 2.27 21.54 5.65
CA THR A 235 3.12 21.53 6.84
C THR A 235 3.87 22.87 6.93
N LYS A 236 3.83 23.50 8.11
CA LYS A 236 4.50 24.79 8.39
C LYS A 236 6.04 24.66 8.35
N ASN A 237 6.54 23.44 8.54
CA ASN A 237 7.94 23.03 8.38
C ASN A 237 7.93 21.77 7.52
N PRO A 238 7.83 21.89 6.17
CA PRO A 238 7.74 20.73 5.31
C PRO A 238 9.06 19.97 5.44
N THR A 239 9.02 18.87 6.16
CA THR A 239 10.09 17.89 6.21
C THR A 239 9.54 16.65 5.55
N GLY A 240 10.15 16.28 4.44
CA GLY A 240 9.95 15.01 3.78
C GLY A 240 10.40 13.84 4.66
N ASN A 241 10.16 12.63 4.18
CA ASN A 241 10.56 11.39 4.87
C ASN A 241 11.54 10.58 4.01
N LEU A 242 12.32 11.22 3.14
CA LEU A 242 13.37 10.52 2.42
C LEU A 242 14.45 10.05 3.41
N PHE A 243 14.71 8.75 3.41
CA PHE A 243 15.76 8.10 4.20
C PHE A 243 17.10 8.02 3.45
N THR A 244 17.15 8.57 2.25
CA THR A 244 18.28 8.42 1.33
C THR A 244 19.44 9.35 1.69
N ASP A 245 20.67 8.97 1.33
CA ASP A 245 21.89 9.81 1.45
C ASP A 245 21.78 11.16 0.72
N PHE A 246 20.73 11.34 -0.10
CA PHE A 246 20.41 12.56 -0.83
C PHE A 246 19.61 13.53 0.05
N ALA A 247 20.30 14.24 0.94
CA ALA A 247 19.73 15.35 1.72
C ALA A 247 19.34 16.59 0.88
N SER A 248 19.47 16.51 -0.46
CA SER A 248 19.24 17.63 -1.39
C SER A 248 17.76 17.94 -1.62
N ASN A 249 16.84 17.02 -1.25
CA ASN A 249 15.40 17.27 -1.30
C ASN A 249 14.76 17.04 0.08
N PRO A 250 14.76 18.07 0.95
CA PRO A 250 14.25 17.94 2.31
C PRO A 250 12.71 17.94 2.37
N TYR A 251 12.01 18.05 1.25
CA TYR A 251 10.55 18.25 1.20
C TYR A 251 9.78 17.05 0.66
N ALA A 252 10.47 16.13 -0.01
CA ALA A 252 9.82 15.05 -0.73
C ALA A 252 9.36 13.92 0.19
N GLU A 253 8.20 13.39 -0.12
CA GLU A 253 7.70 12.17 0.49
C GLU A 253 8.12 10.96 -0.37
N SER A 254 8.49 9.85 0.28
CA SER A 254 9.10 8.66 -0.32
C SER A 254 8.31 8.07 -1.50
N ASN A 255 7.01 7.84 -1.34
CA ASN A 255 6.16 7.25 -2.38
C ASN A 255 6.05 8.12 -3.62
N ILE A 256 5.90 9.43 -3.43
CA ILE A 256 5.88 10.41 -4.54
C ILE A 256 7.28 10.57 -5.16
N PHE A 257 8.34 10.51 -4.35
CA PHE A 257 9.72 10.63 -4.82
C PHE A 257 10.18 9.43 -5.64
N GLY A 258 9.70 8.22 -5.32
CA GLY A 258 10.07 7.00 -6.02
C GLY A 258 9.70 7.01 -7.52
N ASP A 259 8.54 7.58 -7.86
CA ASP A 259 8.16 7.86 -9.25
C ASP A 259 7.23 9.09 -9.35
N PRO A 260 7.79 10.31 -9.39
CA PRO A 260 6.99 11.54 -9.42
C PRO A 260 6.22 11.69 -10.73
N PHE A 261 6.67 11.05 -11.81
CA PHE A 261 5.94 11.07 -13.07
C PHE A 261 4.72 10.15 -13.00
N ALA A 262 4.84 8.97 -12.41
CA ALA A 262 3.68 8.14 -12.13
C ALA A 262 2.67 8.86 -11.23
N ALA A 263 3.13 9.50 -10.14
CA ALA A 263 2.25 10.31 -9.30
C ALA A 263 1.56 11.44 -10.09
N TYR A 264 2.30 12.13 -10.97
CA TYR A 264 1.73 13.12 -11.88
C TYR A 264 0.62 12.53 -12.76
N GLN A 265 0.85 11.38 -13.40
CA GLN A 265 -0.15 10.71 -14.23
C GLN A 265 -1.41 10.35 -13.43
N VAL A 266 -1.25 9.83 -12.21
CA VAL A 266 -2.39 9.48 -11.34
C VAL A 266 -3.16 10.73 -10.92
N PHE A 267 -2.50 11.79 -10.47
CA PHE A 267 -3.16 13.05 -10.08
C PHE A 267 -3.91 13.72 -11.24
N HIS A 268 -3.42 13.57 -12.47
CA HIS A 268 -4.05 14.15 -13.67
C HIS A 268 -5.04 13.20 -14.36
N SER A 269 -5.35 12.05 -13.75
CA SER A 269 -6.26 11.04 -14.33
C SER A 269 -7.72 11.49 -14.45
N GLY A 270 -8.12 12.54 -13.72
CA GLY A 270 -9.52 12.99 -13.63
C GLY A 270 -10.41 12.10 -12.76
N ILE A 271 -9.86 11.04 -12.15
CA ILE A 271 -10.56 10.17 -11.20
C ILE A 271 -10.59 10.86 -9.81
N PRO A 272 -11.66 10.72 -9.02
CA PRO A 272 -11.69 11.24 -7.65
C PRO A 272 -10.54 10.68 -6.80
N ILE A 273 -9.75 11.58 -6.21
CA ILE A 273 -8.57 11.25 -5.40
C ILE A 273 -8.70 11.84 -4.00
N THR A 274 -8.40 11.03 -2.98
CA THR A 274 -8.11 11.49 -1.63
C THR A 274 -6.64 11.24 -1.33
N LEU A 275 -5.90 12.31 -1.07
CA LEU A 275 -4.52 12.23 -0.62
C LEU A 275 -4.47 12.14 0.91
N ILE A 276 -3.68 11.21 1.43
CA ILE A 276 -3.33 11.05 2.85
C ILE A 276 -1.85 11.41 2.99
N PRO A 277 -1.52 12.71 3.13
CA PRO A 277 -0.14 13.18 3.17
C PRO A 277 0.50 13.03 4.55
N LEU A 278 1.81 13.32 4.62
CA LEU A 278 2.58 13.43 5.86
C LEU A 278 1.92 14.33 6.91
N ASP A 279 1.21 15.38 6.50
CA ASP A 279 0.43 16.23 7.40
C ASP A 279 -0.60 15.45 8.23
N ALA A 280 -1.21 14.43 7.62
CA ALA A 280 -2.18 13.57 8.25
C ALA A 280 -1.51 12.42 9.00
N THR A 281 -0.54 11.73 8.38
CA THR A 281 0.11 10.55 9.00
C THR A 281 0.96 10.93 10.21
N ASN A 282 1.69 12.04 10.16
CA ASN A 282 2.50 12.53 11.29
C ASN A 282 1.65 13.00 12.49
N SER A 283 0.36 13.25 12.29
CA SER A 283 -0.54 13.61 13.41
C SER A 283 -0.87 12.41 14.32
N ILE A 284 -0.42 11.20 13.96
CA ILE A 284 -0.82 9.94 14.60
C ILE A 284 0.40 9.04 14.79
N PRO A 285 1.35 9.45 15.66
CA PRO A 285 2.50 8.61 15.97
C PRO A 285 2.08 7.32 16.68
N ILE A 286 2.89 6.28 16.50
CA ILE A 286 2.78 5.03 17.26
C ILE A 286 3.01 5.35 18.74
N SER A 287 1.93 5.37 19.52
CA SER A 287 2.02 5.66 20.96
C SER A 287 2.59 4.45 21.72
N LYS A 288 3.23 4.72 22.87
CA LYS A 288 3.66 3.67 23.81
C LYS A 288 2.49 2.77 24.21
N ASN A 289 1.29 3.33 24.40
CA ASN A 289 0.10 2.55 24.75
C ASN A 289 -0.31 1.58 23.63
N PHE A 290 -0.24 2.03 22.37
CA PHE A 290 -0.53 1.17 21.24
C PHE A 290 0.49 0.03 21.12
N PHE A 291 1.78 0.34 21.24
CA PHE A 291 2.85 -0.68 21.28
C PHE A 291 2.62 -1.69 22.40
N ASN A 292 2.36 -1.22 23.63
CA ASN A 292 2.13 -2.06 24.79
C ASN A 292 0.86 -2.92 24.65
N THR A 293 -0.14 -2.44 23.90
CA THR A 293 -1.35 -3.23 23.64
C THR A 293 -1.01 -4.49 22.86
N PHE A 294 -0.19 -4.37 21.83
CA PHE A 294 0.32 -5.53 21.08
C PHE A 294 1.26 -6.39 21.92
N GLU A 295 2.09 -5.79 22.78
CA GLU A 295 2.96 -6.55 23.70
C GLU A 295 2.14 -7.44 24.65
N GLN A 296 1.04 -6.91 25.20
CA GLN A 296 0.20 -7.60 26.17
C GLN A 296 -0.84 -8.54 25.55
N SER A 297 -1.26 -8.28 24.30
CA SER A 297 -2.38 -8.99 23.66
C SER A 297 -1.94 -9.75 22.41
N GLN A 298 -1.15 -10.81 22.61
CA GLN A 298 -0.57 -11.63 21.53
C GLN A 298 -1.33 -12.95 21.30
N ASN A 299 -2.64 -12.96 21.53
CA ASN A 299 -3.45 -14.18 21.48
C ASN A 299 -3.73 -14.70 20.05
N THR A 300 -3.35 -13.95 19.03
CA THR A 300 -3.58 -14.28 17.62
C THR A 300 -2.27 -14.17 16.85
N TYR A 301 -2.12 -14.94 15.76
CA TYR A 301 -0.92 -14.90 14.92
C TYR A 301 -0.70 -13.49 14.33
N GLU A 302 -1.76 -12.81 13.96
CA GLU A 302 -1.72 -11.44 13.44
C GLU A 302 -1.20 -10.46 14.49
N ALA A 303 -1.69 -10.55 15.73
CA ALA A 303 -1.24 -9.67 16.80
C ALA A 303 0.23 -9.91 17.17
N GLN A 304 0.68 -11.17 17.16
CA GLN A 304 2.09 -11.53 17.33
C GLN A 304 2.95 -10.97 16.19
N TYR A 305 2.50 -11.11 14.95
CA TYR A 305 3.20 -10.56 13.78
C TYR A 305 3.33 -9.03 13.86
N CYS A 306 2.22 -8.34 14.18
CA CYS A 306 2.22 -6.89 14.39
C CYS A 306 3.21 -6.49 15.49
N PHE A 307 3.21 -7.20 16.62
CA PHE A 307 4.14 -6.92 17.71
C PHE A 307 5.60 -7.10 17.30
N GLN A 308 5.95 -8.20 16.62
CA GLN A 308 7.32 -8.45 16.18
C GLN A 308 7.80 -7.40 15.18
N SER A 309 6.94 -7.01 14.24
CA SER A 309 7.24 -5.99 13.24
C SER A 309 7.43 -4.61 13.88
N LEU A 310 6.53 -4.22 14.78
CA LEU A 310 6.64 -2.98 15.56
C LEU A 310 7.88 -2.95 16.45
N LYS A 311 8.22 -4.08 17.07
CA LYS A 311 9.42 -4.22 17.90
C LYS A 311 10.69 -4.06 17.06
N ALA A 312 10.77 -4.72 15.90
CA ALA A 312 11.90 -4.60 14.99
C ALA A 312 12.10 -3.14 14.53
N ALA A 313 11.03 -2.46 14.11
CA ALA A 313 11.07 -1.05 13.71
C ALA A 313 11.53 -0.12 14.86
N ARG A 314 11.00 -0.33 16.08
CA ARG A 314 11.42 0.43 17.27
C ARG A 314 12.90 0.21 17.59
N ASP A 315 13.33 -1.03 17.64
CA ASP A 315 14.70 -1.38 18.03
C ASP A 315 15.70 -0.85 16.98
N ALA A 316 15.33 -0.85 15.69
CA ALA A 316 16.11 -0.21 14.62
C ALA A 316 16.23 1.31 14.82
N SER A 317 15.13 1.99 15.20
CA SER A 317 15.13 3.44 15.45
C SER A 317 15.92 3.90 16.69
N GLN A 318 16.20 2.99 17.64
CA GLN A 318 16.99 3.29 18.85
C GLN A 318 18.49 3.05 18.67
N LEU A 319 18.90 2.44 17.55
CA LEU A 319 20.29 2.10 17.21
C LEU A 319 20.95 3.12 16.26
N GLY A 320 20.30 4.27 16.03
CA GLY A 320 20.80 5.41 15.25
C GLY A 320 20.64 6.71 16.04
#